data_AF-A0A4T0B154-F1
#
_entry.id   AF-A0A4T0B154-F1
#
_cell.length_a   1.000
_cell.length_b   1.000
_cell.length_c   1.000
_cell.angle_alpha   90.00
_cell.angle_beta   90.00
_cell.angle_gamma   90.00
#
_symmetry.space_group_name_H-M   'P 1'
#
loop_
_entity.id
_entity.type
_entity.pdbx_description
1 polymer ?
#
loop_
_entity_poly.entity_id
_entity_poly.type
_entity_poly.pdbx_seq_one_letter_code
_entity_poly.pdbx_strand_id
1 'polypeptide(L)'
;MGLYTSQYQPEFCDWAFPYWKHEDRYNISNVLIDAKHISIDPIPSFSAKQLDVICTHGPPFKRGDITPHGNVGCPHLLKAVARAKPLIHCFGHIHEGWGAERVTWEDTPKREPQQTIQEFKDGGWEKSIKSVETVEVDKKEVMEQRAVYVDASKTSGKEVIRGEQTLMVNAAIMDAGYHPVNAAFLVDVDLPLKK
;
A
#
# COMPACT_ATOMS: atom_id res chain seq x y z
N MET A 1 -16.83 8.50 1.18
CA MET A 1 -15.72 8.15 0.28
C MET A 1 -14.64 9.21 0.29
N GLY A 2 -13.60 9.01 1.10
CA GLY A 2 -12.32 9.72 1.01
C GLY A 2 -11.35 8.95 0.12
N LEU A 3 -10.89 9.57 -0.96
CA LEU A 3 -9.97 8.98 -1.93
C LEU A 3 -8.69 9.82 -1.99
N TYR A 4 -7.54 9.16 -2.10
CA TYR A 4 -6.26 9.76 -2.45
C TYR A 4 -5.65 9.01 -3.63
N THR A 5 -5.06 9.73 -4.60
CA THR A 5 -4.45 9.13 -5.79
C THR A 5 -3.11 9.77 -6.09
N SER A 6 -2.10 8.97 -6.46
CA SER A 6 -0.80 9.48 -6.91
C SER A 6 -0.22 8.64 -8.04
N GLN A 7 0.10 9.26 -9.18
CA GLN A 7 0.79 8.59 -10.28
C GLN A 7 2.30 8.46 -10.08
N TYR A 8 2.86 9.12 -9.06
CA TYR A 8 4.31 9.19 -8.86
C TYR A 8 4.88 7.91 -8.26
N GLN A 9 6.13 7.62 -8.58
CA GLN A 9 6.88 6.51 -8.00
C GLN A 9 8.37 6.82 -7.83
N PRO A 10 9.06 6.18 -6.86
CA PRO A 10 10.51 6.29 -6.79
C PRO A 10 11.14 5.83 -8.10
N GLU A 11 12.25 6.45 -8.45
CA GLU A 11 13.05 6.11 -9.62
C GLU A 11 13.29 4.59 -9.73
N PHE A 12 12.75 4.02 -10.80
CA PHE A 12 12.88 2.62 -11.16
C PHE A 12 12.76 2.52 -12.68
N CYS A 13 13.84 2.11 -13.35
CA CYS A 13 13.91 1.95 -14.81
C CYS A 13 13.50 3.19 -15.64
N ASP A 14 13.68 4.41 -15.12
CA ASP A 14 13.33 5.68 -15.78
C ASP A 14 11.88 5.77 -16.31
N TRP A 15 10.96 5.07 -15.65
CA TRP A 15 9.55 5.08 -16.02
C TRP A 15 8.84 6.39 -15.66
N ALA A 16 7.63 6.58 -16.21
CA ALA A 16 6.89 7.83 -16.12
C ALA A 16 6.65 8.29 -14.66
N PHE A 17 6.62 9.61 -14.48
CA PHE A 17 6.42 10.30 -13.20
C PHE A 17 7.42 9.88 -12.08
N PRO A 18 8.73 9.82 -12.36
CA PRO A 18 9.71 9.40 -11.36
C PRO A 18 9.99 10.53 -10.34
N TYR A 19 10.50 10.14 -9.18
CA TYR A 19 11.19 11.02 -8.24
C TYR A 19 12.35 10.28 -7.59
N TRP A 20 13.30 11.03 -7.03
CA TRP A 20 14.50 10.41 -6.47
C TRP A 20 14.15 9.56 -5.24
N LYS A 21 14.84 8.44 -5.03
CA LYS A 21 14.55 7.52 -3.90
C LYS A 21 14.68 8.16 -2.51
N HIS A 22 15.45 9.24 -2.40
CA HIS A 22 15.63 10.00 -1.16
C HIS A 22 14.59 11.11 -0.98
N GLU A 23 13.69 11.31 -1.94
CA GLU A 23 12.64 12.33 -1.89
C GLU A 23 11.35 11.79 -1.29
N ASP A 24 10.79 12.53 -0.32
CA ASP A 24 9.53 12.21 0.34
C ASP A 24 8.38 13.04 -0.24
N ARG A 25 7.47 12.37 -0.95
CA ARG A 25 6.26 12.97 -1.54
C ARG A 25 4.99 12.75 -0.73
N TYR A 26 5.02 11.87 0.27
CA TYR A 26 3.80 11.34 0.88
C TYR A 26 3.60 11.80 2.33
N ASN A 27 4.66 12.30 2.97
CA ASN A 27 4.60 12.72 4.37
C ASN A 27 4.53 14.25 4.50
N ILE A 28 3.96 14.73 5.62
CA ILE A 28 3.75 16.15 5.92
C ILE A 28 5.06 16.83 6.36
N SER A 29 6.01 16.04 6.87
CA SER A 29 7.34 16.48 7.28
C SER A 29 8.37 15.40 6.97
N ASN A 30 9.65 15.68 7.20
CA ASN A 30 10.70 14.66 7.18
C ASN A 30 10.47 13.64 8.28
N VAL A 31 9.86 12.52 7.91
CA VAL A 31 9.63 11.38 8.82
C VAL A 31 10.86 10.46 8.86
N LEU A 32 11.65 10.44 7.78
CA LEU A 32 12.99 9.86 7.71
C LEU A 32 14.00 11.01 7.61
N ILE A 33 15.05 10.97 8.42
CA ILE A 33 15.85 12.19 8.72
C ILE A 33 16.75 12.65 7.57
N ASP A 34 17.16 11.72 6.71
CA ASP A 34 17.99 11.91 5.53
C ASP A 34 17.15 12.08 4.25
N ALA A 35 15.83 12.19 4.39
CA ALA A 35 14.92 12.41 3.27
C ALA A 35 14.80 13.89 2.90
N LYS A 36 14.66 14.16 1.62
CA LYS A 36 14.31 15.49 1.09
C LYS A 36 12.79 15.59 0.94
N HIS A 37 12.16 16.42 1.75
CA HIS A 37 10.73 16.71 1.63
C HIS A 37 10.43 17.45 0.32
N ILE A 38 9.50 16.93 -0.47
CA ILE A 38 9.03 17.55 -1.72
C ILE A 38 7.51 17.46 -1.90
N SER A 39 6.76 17.16 -0.84
CA SER A 39 5.32 16.92 -0.97
C SER A 39 4.55 18.22 -1.25
N ILE A 40 3.63 18.14 -2.21
CA ILE A 40 2.69 19.22 -2.56
C ILE A 40 1.31 18.91 -1.97
N ASP A 41 0.89 17.64 -2.04
CA ASP A 41 -0.35 17.12 -1.47
C ASP A 41 -0.03 15.84 -0.68
N PRO A 42 0.44 15.93 0.56
CA PRO A 42 0.83 14.77 1.35
C PRO A 42 -0.39 13.94 1.77
N ILE A 43 -0.17 12.65 2.04
CA ILE A 43 -1.22 11.79 2.57
C ILE A 43 -1.55 12.25 4.01
N PRO A 44 -2.80 12.64 4.31
CA PRO A 44 -3.18 13.08 5.65
C PRO A 44 -3.05 11.94 6.67
N SER A 45 -2.86 12.29 7.95
CA SER A 45 -3.00 11.29 9.02
C SER A 45 -4.44 10.85 9.19
N PHE A 46 -4.63 9.65 9.77
CA PHE A 46 -5.97 9.15 10.10
C PHE A 46 -6.80 10.14 10.93
N SER A 47 -6.16 10.84 11.87
CA SER A 47 -6.78 11.86 12.73
C SER A 47 -7.15 13.15 12.00
N ALA A 48 -6.42 13.52 10.95
CA ALA A 48 -6.67 14.73 10.17
C ALA A 48 -7.78 14.51 9.14
N LYS A 49 -7.72 13.37 8.42
CA LYS A 49 -8.72 12.99 7.42
C LYS A 49 -8.69 11.49 7.21
N GLN A 50 -9.79 10.81 7.54
CA GLN A 50 -9.94 9.39 7.28
C GLN A 50 -10.09 9.14 5.78
N LEU A 51 -9.18 8.35 5.22
CA LEU A 51 -9.23 7.90 3.83
C LEU A 51 -9.87 6.51 3.77
N ASP A 52 -10.65 6.27 2.72
CA ASP A 52 -11.24 4.96 2.43
C ASP A 52 -10.32 4.20 1.49
N VAL A 53 -9.88 4.86 0.42
CA VAL A 53 -9.03 4.27 -0.62
C VAL A 53 -7.83 5.16 -0.89
N ILE A 54 -6.66 4.54 -0.96
CA ILE A 54 -5.44 5.12 -1.53
C ILE A 54 -5.14 4.35 -2.82
N CYS A 55 -4.85 5.06 -3.90
CA CYS A 55 -4.38 4.47 -5.14
C CYS A 55 -3.03 5.08 -5.51
N THR A 56 -1.99 4.25 -5.62
CA THR A 56 -0.67 4.71 -6.08
C THR A 56 -0.20 3.91 -7.28
N HIS A 57 0.67 4.50 -8.10
CA HIS A 57 1.20 3.77 -9.25
C HIS A 57 2.03 2.55 -8.80
N GLY A 58 3.03 2.79 -7.95
CA GLY A 58 3.89 1.74 -7.38
C GLY A 58 3.52 1.37 -5.94
N PRO A 59 4.10 0.26 -5.44
CA PRO A 59 3.80 -0.28 -4.11
C PRO A 59 4.52 0.44 -2.96
N PRO A 60 3.99 0.35 -1.72
CA PRO A 60 4.76 0.63 -0.51
C PRO A 60 5.90 -0.38 -0.32
N PHE A 61 6.96 0.02 0.38
CA PHE A 61 8.09 -0.88 0.68
C PHE A 61 7.62 -2.15 1.40
N LYS A 62 8.16 -3.31 1.00
CA LYS A 62 7.86 -4.64 1.55
C LYS A 62 6.40 -5.09 1.42
N ARG A 63 5.59 -4.46 0.57
CA ARG A 63 4.16 -4.75 0.39
C ARG A 63 3.83 -4.84 -1.09
N GLY A 64 3.70 -6.06 -1.61
CA GLY A 64 3.49 -6.30 -3.05
C GLY A 64 4.58 -5.70 -3.95
N ASP A 65 5.81 -5.56 -3.46
CA ASP A 65 6.92 -4.86 -4.13
C ASP A 65 8.11 -5.75 -4.47
N ILE A 66 7.89 -7.07 -4.45
CA ILE A 66 8.94 -8.05 -4.72
C ILE A 66 9.23 -8.12 -6.22
N THR A 67 10.51 -8.21 -6.55
CA THR A 67 11.02 -8.48 -7.90
C THR A 67 12.11 -9.56 -7.80
N PRO A 68 12.57 -10.12 -8.93
CA PRO A 68 13.74 -11.01 -8.93
C PRO A 68 15.02 -10.38 -8.33
N HIS A 69 15.08 -9.06 -8.24
CA HIS A 69 16.23 -8.30 -7.73
C HIS A 69 16.00 -7.73 -6.31
N GLY A 70 14.91 -8.14 -5.64
CA GLY A 70 14.55 -7.69 -4.30
C GLY A 70 13.37 -6.71 -4.28
N ASN A 71 13.21 -6.03 -3.15
CA ASN A 71 12.09 -5.13 -2.88
C ASN A 71 12.36 -3.72 -3.42
N VAL A 72 11.42 -3.18 -4.21
CA VAL A 72 11.57 -1.89 -4.89
C VAL A 72 10.55 -0.83 -4.46
N GLY A 73 9.69 -1.17 -3.49
CA GLY A 73 8.63 -0.29 -3.01
C GLY A 73 9.14 0.92 -2.23
N CYS A 74 8.26 1.91 -2.06
CA CYS A 74 8.63 3.19 -1.46
C CYS A 74 8.55 3.15 0.08
N PRO A 75 9.65 3.43 0.83
CA PRO A 75 9.62 3.47 2.30
C PRO A 75 8.79 4.66 2.81
N HIS A 76 8.86 5.82 2.15
CA HIS A 76 8.05 6.99 2.48
C HIS A 76 6.55 6.71 2.36
N LEU A 77 6.15 5.95 1.32
CA LEU A 77 4.76 5.56 1.12
C LEU A 77 4.29 4.62 2.22
N LEU A 78 5.09 3.61 2.60
CA LEU A 78 4.73 2.72 3.70
C LEU A 78 4.48 3.50 5.00
N LYS A 79 5.36 4.44 5.36
CA LYS A 79 5.16 5.30 6.55
C LYS A 79 3.90 6.15 6.44
N ALA A 80 3.63 6.71 5.27
CA ALA A 80 2.45 7.53 5.05
C ALA A 80 1.15 6.73 5.15
N VAL A 81 1.11 5.52 4.58
CA VAL A 81 -0.04 4.62 4.63
C VAL A 81 -0.26 4.09 6.05
N ALA A 82 0.79 3.72 6.77
CA ALA A 82 0.70 3.29 8.17
C ALA A 82 0.15 4.39 9.10
N ARG A 83 0.39 5.67 8.77
CA ARG A 83 -0.19 6.82 9.48
C ARG A 83 -1.64 7.12 9.05
N ALA A 84 -1.95 6.94 7.76
CA ALA A 84 -3.26 7.26 7.19
C ALA A 84 -4.31 6.17 7.44
N LYS A 85 -3.87 4.91 7.53
CA LYS A 85 -4.67 3.71 7.80
C LYS A 85 -5.96 3.64 6.94
N PRO A 86 -5.85 3.68 5.59
CA PRO A 86 -7.01 3.56 4.73
C PRO A 86 -7.61 2.15 4.79
N LEU A 87 -8.86 1.96 4.38
CA LEU A 87 -9.41 0.61 4.24
C LEU A 87 -8.72 -0.16 3.11
N ILE A 88 -8.50 0.48 1.97
CA ILE A 88 -7.85 -0.13 0.81
C ILE A 88 -6.67 0.72 0.36
N HIS A 89 -5.55 0.07 0.08
CA HIS A 89 -4.48 0.65 -0.71
C HIS A 89 -4.28 -0.20 -1.96
N CYS A 90 -4.72 0.32 -3.11
CA CYS A 90 -4.53 -0.30 -4.40
C CYS A 90 -3.29 0.29 -5.09
N PHE A 91 -2.49 -0.57 -5.70
CA PHE A 91 -1.31 -0.18 -6.45
C PHE A 91 -1.01 -1.24 -7.51
N GLY A 92 0.02 -1.03 -8.31
CA GLY A 92 0.41 -1.99 -9.33
C GLY A 92 1.89 -1.90 -9.65
N HIS A 93 2.17 -1.88 -10.95
CA HIS A 93 3.49 -1.63 -11.54
C HIS A 93 4.53 -2.74 -11.34
N ILE A 94 4.56 -3.36 -10.16
CA ILE A 94 5.44 -4.48 -9.86
C ILE A 94 4.67 -5.78 -10.11
N HIS A 95 4.87 -6.34 -11.29
CA HIS A 95 4.11 -7.48 -11.83
C HIS A 95 4.26 -8.76 -11.00
N GLU A 96 5.48 -9.01 -10.53
CA GLU A 96 5.84 -10.17 -9.70
C GLU A 96 5.31 -10.06 -8.27
N GLY A 97 4.92 -8.85 -7.86
CA GLY A 97 4.31 -8.58 -6.57
C GLY A 97 2.79 -8.68 -6.56
N TRP A 98 2.15 -9.13 -7.65
CA TRP A 98 0.70 -9.29 -7.74
C TRP A 98 0.17 -10.15 -6.59
N GLY A 99 -0.92 -9.69 -5.98
CA GLY A 99 -1.48 -10.31 -4.79
C GLY A 99 -2.22 -9.31 -3.92
N ALA A 100 -2.87 -9.83 -2.88
CA ALA A 100 -3.48 -9.00 -1.85
C ALA A 100 -3.11 -9.53 -0.46
N GLU A 101 -3.01 -8.61 0.49
CA GLU A 101 -2.73 -8.92 1.89
C GLU A 101 -3.43 -7.92 2.79
N ARG A 102 -3.82 -8.39 3.97
CA ARG A 102 -4.36 -7.56 5.04
C ARG A 102 -3.25 -7.25 6.01
N VAL A 103 -2.97 -5.96 6.17
CA VAL A 103 -1.99 -5.47 7.14
C VAL A 103 -2.74 -4.96 8.35
N THR A 104 -2.43 -5.49 9.53
CA THR A 104 -2.84 -4.92 10.81
C THR A 104 -1.70 -4.04 11.32
N TRP A 105 -1.99 -2.76 11.54
CA TRP A 105 -0.99 -1.78 11.97
C TRP A 105 -0.78 -1.82 13.48
N GLU A 106 0.43 -1.47 13.90
CA GLU A 106 0.67 -1.08 15.28
C GLU A 106 0.00 0.27 15.60
N ASP A 107 -0.12 0.55 16.88
CA ASP A 107 -0.56 1.86 17.35
C ASP A 107 0.40 2.96 16.86
N THR A 108 -0.16 4.07 16.41
CA THR A 108 0.66 5.20 15.96
C THR A 108 1.43 5.75 17.17
N PRO A 109 2.77 5.79 17.12
CA PRO A 109 3.56 6.23 18.25
C PRO A 109 3.31 7.72 18.52
N LYS A 110 3.31 8.12 19.80
CA LYS A 110 3.18 9.54 20.19
C LYS A 110 4.29 10.42 19.60
N ARG A 111 5.44 9.83 19.32
CA ARG A 111 6.58 10.48 18.66
C ARG A 111 7.16 9.53 17.63
N GLU A 112 7.28 10.01 16.40
CA GLU A 112 7.92 9.26 15.31
C GLU A 112 9.40 9.00 15.65
N PRO A 113 9.88 7.74 15.52
CA PRO A 113 11.29 7.43 15.69
C PRO A 113 12.13 8.17 14.64
N GLN A 114 13.18 8.85 15.09
CA GLN A 114 14.19 9.41 14.20
C GLN A 114 15.05 8.28 13.67
N GLN A 115 14.97 8.03 12.36
CA GLN A 115 15.73 7.00 11.67
C GLN A 115 15.97 7.45 10.23
N THR A 116 17.08 7.00 9.66
CA THR A 116 17.43 7.16 8.25
C THR A 116 16.60 6.24 7.36
N ILE A 117 16.63 6.48 6.04
CA ILE A 117 16.02 5.58 5.05
C ILE A 117 16.61 4.17 5.16
N GLN A 118 17.93 4.06 5.35
CA GLN A 118 18.60 2.76 5.44
C GLN A 118 18.20 2.00 6.72
N GLU A 119 18.23 2.64 7.88
CA GLU A 119 17.78 2.04 9.14
C GLU A 119 16.31 1.59 9.09
N PHE A 120 15.46 2.37 8.41
CA PHE A 120 14.07 1.98 8.20
C PHE A 120 13.96 0.70 7.36
N LYS A 121 14.76 0.60 6.29
CA LYS A 121 14.80 -0.58 5.41
C LYS A 121 15.37 -1.82 6.10
N ASP A 122 16.31 -1.63 7.02
CA ASP A 122 17.00 -2.69 7.77
C ASP A 122 16.21 -3.22 8.99
N GLY A 123 14.88 -3.05 8.98
CA GLY A 123 13.96 -3.59 9.99
C GLY A 123 13.19 -2.54 10.78
N GLY A 124 13.47 -1.24 10.60
CA GLY A 124 12.68 -0.18 11.22
C GLY A 124 11.21 -0.19 10.80
N TRP A 125 10.90 -0.66 9.59
CA TRP A 125 9.53 -0.78 9.07
C TRP A 125 8.67 -1.78 9.83
N GLU A 126 9.25 -2.83 10.41
CA GLU A 126 8.51 -3.90 11.10
C GLU A 126 7.76 -3.37 12.32
N LYS A 127 8.30 -2.32 12.96
CA LYS A 127 7.72 -1.67 14.15
C LYS A 127 6.36 -1.02 13.90
N SER A 128 5.96 -0.84 12.64
CA SER A 128 4.66 -0.28 12.27
C SER A 128 3.60 -1.36 12.01
N ILE A 129 3.98 -2.63 11.96
CA ILE A 129 3.10 -3.74 11.57
C ILE A 129 2.98 -4.75 12.70
N LYS A 130 1.72 -5.02 13.07
CA LYS A 130 1.37 -6.03 14.08
C LYS A 130 1.23 -7.41 13.47
N SER A 131 0.55 -7.52 12.33
CA SER A 131 0.39 -8.77 11.58
C SER A 131 0.15 -8.51 10.09
N VAL A 132 0.43 -9.52 9.29
CA VAL A 132 0.11 -9.56 7.86
C VAL A 132 -0.54 -10.90 7.55
N GLU A 133 -1.67 -10.85 6.86
CA GLU A 133 -2.43 -12.02 6.42
C GLU A 133 -2.59 -11.97 4.90
N THR A 134 -1.97 -12.90 4.19
CA THR A 134 -2.09 -12.99 2.73
C THR A 134 -3.50 -13.43 2.35
N VAL A 135 -4.08 -12.80 1.32
CA VAL A 135 -5.32 -13.26 0.72
C VAL A 135 -5.01 -14.48 -0.15
N GLU A 136 -5.55 -15.64 0.24
CA GLU A 136 -5.39 -16.87 -0.53
C GLU A 136 -6.13 -16.77 -1.86
N VAL A 137 -5.48 -17.27 -2.92
CA VAL A 137 -6.04 -17.28 -4.28
C VAL A 137 -6.30 -18.71 -4.71
N ASP A 138 -7.56 -19.10 -4.75
CA ASP A 138 -7.98 -20.37 -5.37
C ASP A 138 -8.07 -20.20 -6.89
N LYS A 139 -7.17 -20.87 -7.62
CA LYS A 139 -7.10 -20.78 -9.08
C LYS A 139 -8.38 -21.29 -9.76
N LYS A 140 -9.03 -22.31 -9.20
CA LYS A 140 -10.25 -22.87 -9.77
C LYS A 140 -11.38 -21.85 -9.65
N GLU A 141 -11.53 -21.26 -8.47
CA GLU A 141 -12.53 -20.20 -8.24
C GLU A 141 -12.28 -18.99 -9.15
N VAL A 142 -11.03 -18.56 -9.29
CA VAL A 142 -10.66 -17.46 -10.18
C VAL A 142 -10.99 -17.76 -11.65
N MET A 143 -10.77 -19.00 -12.11
CA MET A 143 -11.14 -19.38 -13.48
C MET A 143 -12.66 -19.38 -13.68
N GLU A 144 -13.42 -19.82 -12.68
CA GLU A 144 -14.89 -19.85 -12.72
C GLU A 144 -15.51 -18.45 -12.66
N GLN A 145 -15.02 -17.60 -11.75
CA GLN A 145 -15.56 -16.27 -11.47
C GLN A 145 -14.88 -15.15 -12.28
N ARG A 146 -13.76 -15.45 -12.95
CA ARG A 146 -12.94 -14.54 -13.77
C ARG A 146 -12.31 -13.37 -13.01
N ALA A 147 -12.23 -13.46 -11.68
CA ALA A 147 -11.55 -12.51 -10.81
C ALA A 147 -11.20 -13.19 -9.47
N VAL A 148 -10.29 -12.58 -8.71
CA VAL A 148 -10.11 -12.89 -7.30
C VAL A 148 -11.14 -12.08 -6.52
N TYR A 149 -12.10 -12.76 -5.89
CA TYR A 149 -13.09 -12.11 -5.06
C TYR A 149 -12.58 -11.99 -3.62
N VAL A 150 -12.62 -10.76 -3.09
CA VAL A 150 -12.22 -10.46 -1.72
C VAL A 150 -13.39 -9.78 -1.03
N ASP A 151 -14.15 -10.55 -0.26
CA ASP A 151 -15.20 -10.01 0.59
C ASP A 151 -14.59 -9.50 1.91
N ALA A 152 -14.43 -8.18 1.99
CA ALA A 152 -13.94 -7.43 3.13
C ALA A 152 -15.07 -6.67 3.85
N SER A 153 -16.32 -7.10 3.67
CA SER A 153 -17.50 -6.57 4.36
C SER A 153 -17.67 -7.14 5.77
N LYS A 154 -18.50 -6.49 6.58
CA LYS A 154 -18.97 -6.98 7.89
C LYS A 154 -19.69 -8.32 7.80
N THR A 155 -20.48 -8.50 6.75
CA THR A 155 -21.29 -9.70 6.56
C THR A 155 -20.45 -10.95 6.34
N SER A 156 -19.22 -10.81 5.84
CA SER A 156 -18.28 -11.92 5.63
C SER A 156 -17.61 -12.42 6.91
N GLY A 157 -17.63 -11.63 7.99
CA GLY A 157 -16.79 -11.86 9.18
C GLY A 157 -15.29 -11.58 8.97
N LYS A 158 -14.89 -11.13 7.79
CA LYS A 158 -13.50 -10.76 7.41
C LYS A 158 -13.39 -9.25 7.12
N GLU A 159 -14.13 -8.42 7.85
CA GLU A 159 -14.16 -6.98 7.61
C GLU A 159 -12.78 -6.34 7.74
N VAL A 160 -12.46 -5.33 6.92
CA VAL A 160 -11.28 -4.48 7.16
C VAL A 160 -11.63 -3.45 8.23
N ILE A 161 -10.97 -3.56 9.39
CA ILE A 161 -11.24 -2.70 10.53
C ILE A 161 -10.62 -1.31 10.32
N ARG A 162 -11.47 -0.28 10.21
CA ARG A 162 -11.03 1.09 9.99
C ARG A 162 -10.10 1.59 11.09
N GLY A 163 -8.97 2.20 10.69
CA GLY A 163 -8.00 2.75 11.63
C GLY A 163 -7.10 1.70 12.29
N GLU A 164 -7.29 0.42 11.97
CA GLU A 164 -6.48 -0.70 12.48
C GLU A 164 -5.88 -1.51 11.34
N GLN A 165 -6.64 -1.71 10.25
CA GLN A 165 -6.26 -2.56 9.15
C GLN A 165 -6.34 -1.84 7.81
N THR A 166 -5.52 -2.33 6.87
CA THR A 166 -5.57 -1.94 5.46
C THR A 166 -5.48 -3.19 4.60
N LEU A 167 -6.38 -3.33 3.62
CA LEU A 167 -6.24 -4.29 2.54
C LEU A 167 -5.32 -3.69 1.46
N MET A 168 -4.13 -4.25 1.34
CA MET A 168 -3.17 -3.94 0.29
C MET A 168 -3.49 -4.80 -0.93
N VAL A 169 -3.59 -4.19 -2.11
CA VAL A 169 -3.88 -4.90 -3.36
C VAL A 169 -2.90 -4.45 -4.43
N ASN A 170 -1.98 -5.33 -4.81
CA ASN A 170 -1.22 -5.17 -6.03
C ASN A 170 -2.02 -5.75 -7.19
N ALA A 171 -2.60 -4.85 -7.99
CA ALA A 171 -3.46 -5.14 -9.13
C ALA A 171 -2.71 -5.20 -10.47
N ALA A 172 -1.39 -5.46 -10.48
CA ALA A 172 -0.61 -5.59 -11.71
C ALA A 172 -1.04 -6.83 -12.52
N ILE A 173 -1.80 -6.61 -13.59
CA ILE A 173 -2.37 -7.68 -14.45
C ILE A 173 -1.31 -8.42 -15.29
N MET A 174 -0.25 -7.72 -15.66
CA MET A 174 0.81 -8.27 -16.50
C MET A 174 1.80 -9.09 -15.67
N ASP A 175 2.49 -10.05 -16.30
CA ASP A 175 3.72 -10.66 -15.78
C ASP A 175 4.98 -9.92 -16.26
N ALA A 176 6.17 -10.41 -15.88
CA ALA A 176 7.45 -9.85 -16.32
C ALA A 176 7.65 -9.92 -17.86
N GLY A 177 6.95 -10.81 -18.55
CA GLY A 177 6.93 -10.92 -20.01
C GLY A 177 5.87 -10.04 -20.68
N TYR A 178 5.15 -9.20 -19.92
CA TYR A 178 4.04 -8.37 -20.38
C TYR A 178 2.83 -9.15 -20.94
N HIS A 179 2.61 -10.36 -20.44
CA HIS A 179 1.40 -11.12 -20.71
C HIS A 179 0.36 -10.89 -19.61
N PRO A 180 -0.93 -10.70 -19.94
CA PRO A 180 -1.99 -10.42 -18.97
C PRO A 180 -2.46 -11.71 -18.27
N VAL A 181 -1.62 -12.27 -17.42
CA VAL A 181 -1.86 -13.58 -16.77
C VAL A 181 -2.40 -13.46 -15.34
N ASN A 182 -2.21 -12.31 -14.69
CA ASN A 182 -2.68 -12.10 -13.33
C ASN A 182 -4.15 -11.66 -13.35
N ALA A 183 -4.97 -12.27 -12.49
CA ALA A 183 -6.39 -11.98 -12.43
C ALA A 183 -6.66 -10.59 -11.82
N ALA A 184 -7.78 -9.97 -12.22
CA ALA A 184 -8.28 -8.78 -11.56
C ALA A 184 -8.81 -9.13 -10.16
N PHE A 185 -8.78 -8.16 -9.25
CA PHE A 185 -9.43 -8.27 -7.93
C PHE A 185 -10.79 -7.58 -7.96
N LEU A 186 -11.82 -8.25 -7.45
CA LEU A 186 -13.08 -7.62 -7.06
C LEU A 186 -13.15 -7.58 -5.54
N VAL A 187 -13.21 -6.39 -4.97
CA VAL A 187 -13.20 -6.19 -3.52
C VAL A 187 -14.54 -5.60 -3.09
N ASP A 188 -15.27 -6.33 -2.25
CA ASP A 188 -16.45 -5.83 -1.56
C ASP A 188 -16.05 -5.28 -0.19
N VAL A 189 -16.37 -4.02 0.10
CA VAL A 189 -16.00 -3.36 1.36
C VAL A 189 -17.10 -2.42 1.83
N ASP A 190 -17.33 -2.38 3.14
CA ASP A 190 -18.29 -1.46 3.73
C ASP A 190 -17.69 -0.05 3.86
N LEU A 191 -18.27 0.91 3.15
CA LEU A 191 -17.92 2.32 3.29
C LEU A 191 -18.86 3.02 4.28
N PRO A 192 -18.34 3.95 5.11
CA PRO A 192 -19.17 4.70 6.02
C PRO A 192 -20.18 5.54 5.24
N LEU A 193 -21.45 5.40 5.60
CA LEU A 193 -22.52 6.27 5.11
C LEU A 193 -22.19 7.71 5.54
N LYS A 194 -22.20 8.65 4.59
CA LYS A 194 -22.20 10.08 4.95
C LYS A 194 -23.49 10.33 5.72
N LYS A 195 -23.37 10.75 6.98
CA LYS A 195 -24.49 11.35 7.72
C LYS A 195 -24.83 12.70 7.14
#